data_AF-A0A5F1I4S0-F1
#
_entry.id   AF-A0A5F1I4S0-F1
#
_cell.length_a   1.000
_cell.length_b   1.000
_cell.length_c   1.000
_cell.angle_alpha   90.00
_cell.angle_beta   90.00
_cell.angle_gamma   90.00
#
_symmetry.space_group_name_H-M   'P 1'
#
loop_
_entity.id
_entity.type
_entity.pdbx_description
1 polymer ?
#
loop_
_entity_poly.entity_id
_entity_poly.type
_entity_poly.pdbx_seq_one_letter_code
_entity_poly.pdbx_strand_id
1 'polypeptide(L)'
;MRKIFLPLLLVALSPVAHSEGVQEVEIDAPLSGWHPAEGEDASFSQSINYPASSVNMADDQNISAQIRGKIKNYAAAGKVQQGRLVVNGASMPQRIESDGSFARPYIFTEGSNSVQVISPDGQSRQKMQFYSTPGAGAIRARLRLVLSWDTDNTDLDLHVVTPDGEHAWYGNTVLKNSGALDMDVTTGYGPEIFAMPAPVHGRYQVYINYYGGRSETELTTAQLTLITDEGSVNEKQETFIVPMRNAGELTLVKSFDW
;
A
#
# COMPACT_ATOMS: atom_id res chain seq x y z
N MET A 1 -83.64 -8.79 -10.03
CA MET A 1 -82.39 -9.16 -9.32
C MET A 1 -81.22 -8.55 -10.08
N ARG A 2 -80.54 -7.55 -9.51
CA ARG A 2 -79.52 -6.74 -10.18
C ARG A 2 -78.14 -7.34 -9.84
N LYS A 3 -77.45 -7.92 -10.83
CA LYS A 3 -76.12 -8.55 -10.62
C LYS A 3 -75.05 -7.46 -10.58
N ILE A 4 -74.34 -7.38 -9.46
CA ILE A 4 -73.19 -6.48 -9.24
C ILE A 4 -71.94 -7.21 -9.74
N PHE A 5 -71.23 -6.62 -10.70
CA PHE A 5 -69.89 -7.06 -11.12
C PHE A 5 -68.85 -6.37 -10.22
N LEU A 6 -68.05 -7.18 -9.53
CA LEU A 6 -66.91 -6.72 -8.72
C LEU A 6 -65.64 -6.86 -9.59
N PRO A 7 -64.85 -5.80 -9.83
CA PRO A 7 -63.61 -5.93 -10.57
C PRO A 7 -62.52 -6.44 -9.62
N LEU A 8 -61.84 -7.51 -10.03
CA LEU A 8 -60.66 -8.04 -9.34
C LEU A 8 -59.47 -7.13 -9.69
N LEU A 9 -59.00 -6.35 -8.72
CA LEU A 9 -57.81 -5.50 -8.87
C LEU A 9 -56.56 -6.38 -8.74
N LEU A 10 -55.90 -6.66 -9.87
CA LEU A 10 -54.62 -7.36 -9.90
C LEU A 10 -53.52 -6.36 -9.50
N VAL A 11 -53.05 -6.41 -8.26
CA VAL A 11 -51.89 -5.63 -7.80
C VAL A 11 -50.64 -6.33 -8.33
N ALA A 12 -50.04 -5.77 -9.38
CA ALA A 12 -48.71 -6.15 -9.81
C ALA A 12 -47.69 -5.68 -8.75
N LEU A 13 -47.16 -6.62 -7.97
CA LEU A 13 -45.94 -6.37 -7.21
C LEU A 13 -44.77 -6.27 -8.21
N SER A 14 -44.40 -5.05 -8.56
CA SER A 14 -43.12 -4.79 -9.20
C SER A 14 -42.02 -5.15 -8.20
N PRO A 15 -41.04 -6.00 -8.54
CA PRO A 15 -39.87 -6.15 -7.71
C PRO A 15 -39.16 -4.79 -7.64
N VAL A 16 -39.00 -4.26 -6.44
CA VAL A 16 -38.10 -3.14 -6.19
C VAL A 16 -36.71 -3.66 -6.52
N ALA A 17 -36.19 -3.32 -7.69
CA ALA A 17 -34.78 -3.47 -7.97
C ALA A 17 -34.04 -2.61 -6.94
N HIS A 18 -33.32 -3.24 -6.01
CA HIS A 18 -32.28 -2.53 -5.27
C HIS A 18 -31.27 -2.07 -6.32
N SER A 19 -31.29 -0.79 -6.69
CA SER A 19 -30.14 -0.23 -7.38
C SER A 19 -29.04 -0.19 -6.33
N GLU A 20 -28.13 -1.17 -6.37
CA GLU A 20 -26.82 -0.98 -5.77
C GLU A 20 -26.26 0.29 -6.41
N GLY A 21 -26.12 1.34 -5.59
CA GLY A 21 -25.59 2.61 -6.08
C GLY A 21 -24.22 2.39 -6.70
N VAL A 22 -23.83 3.23 -7.66
CA VAL A 22 -22.48 3.19 -8.21
C VAL A 22 -21.48 3.37 -7.07
N GLN A 23 -20.46 2.51 -7.02
CA GLN A 23 -19.41 2.61 -6.00
C GLN A 23 -18.73 3.99 -6.11
N GLU A 24 -18.46 4.62 -4.96
CA GLU A 24 -17.79 5.92 -4.90
C GLU A 24 -16.62 5.82 -3.93
N VAL A 25 -15.40 5.89 -4.46
CA VAL A 25 -14.19 5.96 -3.64
C VAL A 25 -14.11 7.35 -3.02
N GLU A 26 -14.01 7.41 -1.70
CA GLU A 26 -13.72 8.61 -0.91
C GLU A 26 -12.38 8.44 -0.19
N ILE A 27 -11.46 9.40 -0.34
CA ILE A 27 -10.19 9.45 0.40
C ILE A 27 -10.32 10.49 1.52
N ASP A 28 -10.23 10.03 2.77
CA ASP A 28 -10.30 10.85 3.98
C ASP A 28 -8.93 11.42 4.37
N ALA A 29 -7.86 10.66 4.13
CA ALA A 29 -6.48 11.10 4.29
C ALA A 29 -5.57 10.45 3.24
N PRO A 30 -4.51 11.15 2.76
CA PRO A 30 -4.15 12.53 3.11
C PRO A 30 -5.14 13.56 2.56
N LEU A 31 -5.26 14.70 3.23
CA LEU A 31 -6.08 15.83 2.77
C LEU A 31 -5.37 16.58 1.63
N SER A 32 -6.12 17.25 0.76
CA SER A 32 -5.54 18.18 -0.20
C SER A 32 -4.86 19.38 0.49
N GLY A 33 -3.95 20.04 -0.22
CA GLY A 33 -3.31 21.27 0.27
C GLY A 33 -1.91 21.06 0.82
N TRP A 34 -1.48 21.95 1.71
CA TRP A 34 -0.13 22.01 2.27
C TRP A 34 -0.14 21.48 3.70
N HIS A 35 0.62 20.41 3.96
CA HIS A 35 0.68 19.75 5.25
C HIS A 35 2.13 19.57 5.70
N PRO A 36 2.46 19.79 6.99
CA PRO A 36 3.78 19.45 7.51
C PRO A 36 4.00 17.94 7.46
N ALA A 37 5.21 17.52 7.07
CA ALA A 37 5.72 16.19 7.42
C ALA A 37 5.99 16.18 8.92
N GLU A 38 5.11 15.59 9.73
CA GLU A 38 5.29 15.54 11.18
C GLU A 38 6.49 14.64 11.53
N GLY A 39 7.46 15.20 12.27
CA GLY A 39 8.78 14.61 12.49
C GLY A 39 9.17 14.36 13.95
N GLU A 40 8.26 14.49 14.92
CA GLU A 40 8.60 14.26 16.34
C GLU A 40 7.82 13.12 17.01
N ASP A 41 6.58 12.84 16.62
CA ASP A 41 5.75 11.78 17.26
C ASP A 41 5.39 10.61 16.32
N ALA A 42 5.94 10.60 15.11
CA ALA A 42 5.72 9.49 14.18
C ALA A 42 6.69 8.35 14.51
N SER A 43 6.26 7.43 15.37
CA SER A 43 6.97 6.17 15.60
C SER A 43 6.81 5.27 14.36
N PHE A 44 7.78 5.32 13.47
CA PHE A 44 7.84 4.45 12.28
C PHE A 44 8.45 3.06 12.58
N SER A 45 9.06 2.86 13.75
CA SER A 45 9.58 1.55 14.16
C SER A 45 8.51 0.76 14.91
N GLN A 46 8.12 -0.40 14.38
CA GLN A 46 7.29 -1.37 15.08
C GLN A 46 8.18 -2.47 15.67
N SER A 47 7.96 -2.84 16.93
CA SER A 47 8.58 -4.04 17.50
C SER A 47 7.86 -5.28 16.97
N ILE A 48 8.52 -6.06 16.11
CA ILE A 48 7.94 -7.24 15.46
C ILE A 48 8.63 -8.51 15.99
N ASN A 49 7.83 -9.49 16.43
CA ASN A 49 8.29 -10.81 16.86
C ASN A 49 7.97 -11.85 15.78
N TYR A 50 9.01 -12.41 15.18
CA TYR A 50 8.91 -13.35 14.05
C TYR A 50 8.73 -14.82 14.48
N PRO A 51 8.05 -15.66 13.66
CA PRO A 51 7.34 -15.36 12.42
C PRO A 51 5.93 -14.80 12.69
N ALA A 52 5.67 -13.58 12.23
CA ALA A 52 4.45 -12.86 12.54
C ALA A 52 3.38 -13.10 11.45
N SER A 53 2.55 -14.13 11.59
CA SER A 53 1.42 -14.35 10.65
C SER A 53 0.21 -13.44 10.91
N SER A 54 0.28 -12.55 11.91
CA SER A 54 -0.77 -11.57 12.22
C SER A 54 -0.25 -10.48 13.14
N VAL A 55 -0.03 -9.28 12.62
CA VAL A 55 0.09 -8.05 13.38
C VAL A 55 -0.80 -7.00 12.74
N ASN A 56 -2.02 -6.87 13.27
CA ASN A 56 -2.79 -5.65 13.06
C ASN A 56 -2.07 -4.52 13.80
N MET A 57 -1.88 -3.39 13.12
CA MET A 57 -1.50 -2.15 13.79
C MET A 57 -2.54 -1.80 14.85
N ALA A 58 -2.08 -1.30 16.00
CA ALA A 58 -2.94 -0.75 17.02
C ALA A 58 -3.71 0.47 16.49
N ASP A 59 -4.95 0.65 16.94
CA ASP A 59 -5.88 1.73 16.53
C ASP A 59 -5.34 3.15 16.79
N ASP A 60 -4.18 3.30 17.43
CA ASP A 60 -3.62 4.57 17.91
C ASP A 60 -2.46 5.13 17.06
N GLN A 61 -2.11 4.51 15.93
CA GLN A 61 -1.05 5.04 15.07
C GLN A 61 -1.47 6.29 14.27
N ASN A 62 -0.61 7.31 14.36
CA ASN A 62 -0.76 8.71 13.95
C ASN A 62 -1.49 8.96 12.60
N ILE A 63 -2.39 9.95 12.63
CA ILE A 63 -3.30 10.35 11.53
C ILE A 63 -2.56 10.85 10.28
N SER A 64 -1.30 11.28 10.40
CA SER A 64 -0.52 11.95 9.34
C SER A 64 0.23 11.01 8.39
N ALA A 65 0.38 9.73 8.72
CA ALA A 65 1.13 8.74 7.93
C ALA A 65 0.26 7.62 7.33
N GLN A 66 -1.04 7.86 7.15
CA GLN A 66 -1.98 6.87 6.63
C GLN A 66 -2.74 7.38 5.41
N ILE A 67 -2.85 6.52 4.40
CA ILE A 67 -3.81 6.64 3.31
C ILE A 67 -5.05 5.89 3.76
N ARG A 68 -6.17 6.60 3.98
CA ARG A 68 -7.42 5.98 4.42
C ARG A 68 -8.64 6.61 3.78
N GLY A 69 -9.73 5.86 3.78
CA GLY A 69 -10.99 6.32 3.26
C GLY A 69 -12.01 5.19 3.18
N LYS A 70 -13.04 5.40 2.36
CA LYS A 70 -14.14 4.46 2.23
C LYS A 70 -14.68 4.42 0.81
N ILE A 71 -15.06 3.23 0.35
CA ILE A 71 -15.83 3.04 -0.86
C ILE A 71 -17.32 3.00 -0.46
N LYS A 72 -18.09 4.02 -0.85
CA LYS A 72 -19.54 4.06 -0.65
C LYS A 72 -20.23 3.12 -1.63
N ASN A 73 -21.42 2.65 -1.26
CA ASN A 73 -22.19 1.67 -2.02
C ASN A 73 -21.39 0.39 -2.33
N TYR A 74 -20.43 0.07 -1.46
CA TYR A 74 -19.58 -1.10 -1.63
C TYR A 74 -20.36 -2.36 -1.25
N ALA A 75 -20.81 -3.08 -2.27
CA ALA A 75 -21.44 -4.38 -2.15
C ALA A 75 -20.38 -5.49 -2.17
N ALA A 76 -19.47 -5.49 -1.19
CA ALA A 76 -18.75 -6.72 -0.88
C ALA A 76 -19.77 -7.69 -0.30
N ALA A 77 -19.95 -8.86 -0.92
CA ALA A 77 -20.78 -9.94 -0.39
C ALA A 77 -20.20 -10.55 0.93
N GLY A 78 -19.94 -9.71 1.95
CA GLY A 78 -19.31 -10.06 3.21
C GLY A 78 -17.83 -10.43 3.13
N LYS A 79 -17.12 -10.07 2.05
CA LYS A 79 -15.74 -10.49 1.80
C LYS A 79 -14.80 -9.31 1.62
N VAL A 80 -13.60 -9.42 2.18
CA VAL A 80 -12.46 -8.55 1.88
C VAL A 80 -12.12 -8.70 0.40
N GLN A 81 -11.86 -7.60 -0.29
CA GLN A 81 -11.39 -7.61 -1.68
C GLN A 81 -10.15 -6.76 -1.84
N GLN A 82 -9.52 -6.92 -3.00
CA GLN A 82 -8.35 -6.17 -3.40
C GLN A 82 -8.74 -5.07 -4.39
N GLY A 83 -8.63 -3.82 -3.94
CA GLY A 83 -8.58 -2.64 -4.79
C GLY A 83 -7.15 -2.35 -5.22
N ARG A 84 -6.91 -1.11 -5.69
CA ARG A 84 -5.58 -0.66 -6.09
C ARG A 84 -5.28 0.73 -5.55
N LEU A 85 -4.09 0.89 -4.99
CA LEU A 85 -3.54 2.15 -4.54
C LEU A 85 -2.40 2.54 -5.49
N VAL A 86 -2.31 3.81 -5.87
CA VAL A 86 -1.19 4.36 -6.64
C VAL A 86 -0.68 5.60 -5.92
N VAL A 87 0.58 5.57 -5.48
CA VAL A 87 1.24 6.71 -4.83
C VAL A 87 2.38 7.19 -5.69
N ASN A 88 2.34 8.43 -6.16
CA ASN A 88 3.36 9.02 -7.04
C ASN A 88 3.71 8.17 -8.27
N GLY A 89 2.78 7.35 -8.76
CA GLY A 89 2.99 6.42 -9.87
C GLY A 89 3.32 4.98 -9.46
N ALA A 90 3.79 4.75 -8.23
CA ALA A 90 3.99 3.42 -7.66
C ALA A 90 2.63 2.77 -7.36
N SER A 91 2.22 1.81 -8.19
CA SER A 91 0.99 1.04 -8.02
C SER A 91 1.20 -0.08 -6.99
N MET A 92 0.22 -0.35 -6.15
CA MET A 92 0.24 -1.43 -5.17
C MET A 92 -1.19 -1.96 -4.92
N PRO A 93 -1.37 -3.24 -4.56
CA PRO A 93 -2.68 -3.78 -4.17
C PRO A 93 -3.22 -3.06 -2.93
N GLN A 94 -4.52 -2.81 -2.81
CA GLN A 94 -5.10 -2.20 -1.61
C GLN A 94 -6.14 -3.10 -1.00
N ARG A 95 -6.00 -3.40 0.30
CA ARG A 95 -7.02 -4.12 1.05
C ARG A 95 -8.26 -3.23 1.23
N ILE A 96 -9.42 -3.74 0.82
CA ILE A 96 -10.72 -3.13 1.05
C ILE A 96 -11.49 -4.05 2.00
N GLU A 97 -11.83 -3.54 3.17
CA GLU A 97 -12.58 -4.27 4.18
C GLU A 97 -14.03 -4.50 3.73
N SER A 98 -14.72 -5.46 4.37
CA SER A 98 -16.08 -5.83 4.00
C SER A 98 -17.09 -4.68 4.10
N ASP A 99 -16.80 -3.65 4.89
CA ASP A 99 -17.65 -2.44 5.02
C ASP A 99 -17.28 -1.33 4.02
N GLY A 100 -16.31 -1.58 3.13
CA GLY A 100 -15.78 -0.66 2.13
C GLY A 100 -14.68 0.26 2.63
N SER A 101 -14.33 0.22 3.93
CA SER A 101 -13.20 1.00 4.44
C SER A 101 -11.86 0.48 3.91
N PHE A 102 -10.90 1.38 3.82
CA PHE A 102 -9.52 1.04 3.53
C PHE A 102 -8.58 1.92 4.33
N ALA A 103 -7.45 1.36 4.72
CA ALA A 103 -6.35 2.07 5.33
C ALA A 103 -5.04 1.42 4.89
N ARG A 104 -3.99 2.23 4.76
CA ARG A 104 -2.63 1.77 4.50
C ARG A 104 -1.63 2.80 4.98
N PRO A 105 -0.68 2.44 5.86
CA PRO A 105 0.41 3.34 6.20
C PRO A 105 1.28 3.61 4.96
N TYR A 106 1.76 4.84 4.84
CA TYR A 106 2.65 5.23 3.75
C TYR A 106 3.54 6.40 4.14
N ILE A 107 4.82 6.30 3.80
CA ILE A 107 5.80 7.37 4.02
C ILE A 107 5.93 8.18 2.74
N PHE A 108 5.36 9.38 2.75
CA PHE A 108 5.45 10.30 1.62
C PHE A 108 6.81 10.99 1.55
N THR A 109 7.24 11.31 0.34
CA THR A 109 8.42 12.17 0.14
C THR A 109 8.05 13.63 0.41
N GLU A 110 9.06 14.45 0.69
CA GLU A 110 8.92 15.90 0.67
C GLU A 110 8.46 16.39 -0.72
N GLY A 111 7.60 17.41 -0.72
CA GLY A 111 7.16 18.11 -1.92
C GLY A 111 5.80 17.63 -2.43
N SER A 112 5.62 17.67 -3.75
CA SER A 112 4.35 17.32 -4.39
C SER A 112 4.11 15.82 -4.37
N ASN A 113 2.99 15.39 -3.80
CA ASN A 113 2.57 14.00 -3.72
C ASN A 113 1.18 13.82 -4.33
N SER A 114 0.93 12.63 -4.86
CA SER A 114 -0.39 12.22 -5.34
C SER A 114 -0.73 10.80 -4.89
N VAL A 115 -1.98 10.64 -4.46
CA VAL A 115 -2.55 9.36 -4.03
C VAL A 115 -3.77 9.09 -4.87
N GLN A 116 -3.87 7.91 -5.47
CA GLN A 116 -5.05 7.47 -6.19
C GLN A 116 -5.51 6.11 -5.66
N VAL A 117 -6.78 6.01 -5.32
CA VAL A 117 -7.43 4.76 -4.93
C VAL A 117 -8.42 4.37 -6.01
N ILE A 118 -8.41 3.10 -6.39
CA ILE A 118 -9.25 2.48 -7.40
C ILE A 118 -9.97 1.30 -6.74
N SER A 119 -11.29 1.29 -6.87
CA SER A 119 -12.17 0.23 -6.37
C SER A 119 -11.84 -1.16 -6.96
N PRO A 120 -12.21 -2.25 -6.28
CA PRO A 120 -11.94 -3.62 -6.76
C PRO A 120 -12.50 -3.94 -8.16
N ASP A 121 -13.62 -3.34 -8.54
CA ASP A 121 -14.22 -3.50 -9.88
C ASP A 121 -13.59 -2.61 -10.97
N GLY A 122 -12.67 -1.72 -10.57
CA GLY A 122 -11.98 -0.78 -11.44
C GLY A 122 -12.84 0.39 -11.96
N GLN A 123 -14.11 0.48 -11.58
CA GLN A 123 -15.06 1.46 -12.11
C GLN A 123 -14.97 2.80 -11.38
N SER A 124 -14.80 2.75 -10.07
CA SER A 124 -14.68 3.94 -9.22
C SER A 124 -13.23 4.24 -8.88
N ARG A 125 -12.85 5.52 -8.95
CA ARG A 125 -11.51 6.00 -8.61
C ARG A 125 -11.55 7.43 -8.06
N GLN A 126 -10.72 7.71 -7.06
CA GLN A 126 -10.43 9.07 -6.62
C GLN A 126 -8.93 9.29 -6.64
N LYS A 127 -8.50 10.49 -7.09
CA LYS A 127 -7.12 10.96 -6.98
C LYS A 127 -7.08 12.21 -6.12
N MET A 128 -6.14 12.23 -5.18
CA MET A 128 -5.80 13.34 -4.32
C MET A 128 -4.38 13.83 -4.63
N GLN A 129 -4.16 15.14 -4.50
CA GLN A 129 -2.84 15.75 -4.58
C GLN A 129 -2.66 16.69 -3.39
N PHE A 130 -1.45 16.69 -2.84
CA PHE A 130 -1.08 17.51 -1.71
C PHE A 130 0.41 17.80 -1.74
N TYR A 131 0.83 18.81 -0.99
CA TYR A 131 2.22 19.17 -0.83
C TYR A 131 2.66 18.89 0.61
N SER A 132 3.67 18.04 0.77
CA SER A 132 4.30 17.77 2.05
C SER A 132 5.45 18.74 2.26
N THR A 133 5.35 19.64 3.23
CA THR A 133 6.45 20.54 3.58
C THR A 133 7.41 19.83 4.54
N PRO A 134 8.73 19.91 4.33
CA PRO A 134 9.68 19.27 5.22
C PRO A 134 9.57 19.88 6.62
N GLY A 135 9.57 19.02 7.65
CA GLY A 135 9.92 19.46 9.00
C GLY A 135 11.34 20.00 9.03
N ALA A 136 11.68 20.82 10.05
CA ALA A 136 13.04 21.34 10.19
C ALA A 136 14.06 20.18 10.25
N GLY A 137 14.97 20.11 9.28
CA GLY A 137 16.01 19.08 9.22
C GLY A 137 15.63 17.78 8.49
N ALA A 138 14.43 17.69 7.90
CA ALA A 138 14.07 16.54 7.06
C ALA A 138 14.97 16.50 5.81
N ILE A 139 15.59 15.35 5.55
CA ILE A 139 16.41 15.13 4.36
C ILE A 139 15.64 14.21 3.43
N ARG A 140 15.38 14.69 2.23
CA ARG A 140 14.73 13.91 1.17
C ARG A 140 15.53 12.65 0.81
N ALA A 141 14.85 11.52 0.74
CA ALA A 141 15.42 10.29 0.23
C ALA A 141 15.72 10.40 -1.28
N ARG A 142 16.92 9.99 -1.68
CA ARG A 142 17.35 9.97 -3.08
C ARG A 142 17.23 8.60 -3.72
N LEU A 143 17.32 7.54 -2.93
CA LEU A 143 17.00 6.18 -3.34
C LEU A 143 15.85 5.67 -2.48
N ARG A 144 14.79 5.18 -3.12
CA ARG A 144 13.66 4.53 -2.46
C ARG A 144 13.30 3.23 -3.16
N LEU A 145 12.99 2.21 -2.38
CA LEU A 145 12.49 0.93 -2.84
C LEU A 145 11.15 0.70 -2.15
N VAL A 146 10.10 0.42 -2.92
CA VAL A 146 8.76 0.14 -2.40
C VAL A 146 8.36 -1.26 -2.84
N LEU A 147 8.29 -2.19 -1.89
CA LEU A 147 7.83 -3.56 -2.08
C LEU A 147 6.35 -3.68 -1.69
N SER A 148 5.57 -4.38 -2.50
CA SER A 148 4.20 -4.80 -2.20
C SER A 148 3.93 -6.17 -2.84
N TRP A 149 2.84 -6.84 -2.47
CA TRP A 149 2.46 -8.12 -3.06
C TRP A 149 0.94 -8.29 -3.06
N ASP A 150 0.45 -9.28 -3.81
CA ASP A 150 -0.97 -9.45 -4.17
C ASP A 150 -1.70 -10.56 -3.41
N THR A 151 -1.06 -11.20 -2.43
CA THR A 151 -1.68 -12.23 -1.61
C THR A 151 -1.79 -11.79 -0.16
N ASP A 152 -2.99 -11.91 0.40
CA ASP A 152 -3.25 -11.60 1.80
C ASP A 152 -2.58 -12.63 2.74
N ASN A 153 -2.34 -12.26 4.00
CA ASN A 153 -1.73 -13.12 5.02
C ASN A 153 -0.45 -13.84 4.54
N THR A 154 0.35 -13.11 3.76
CA THR A 154 1.61 -13.55 3.15
C THR A 154 2.70 -12.59 3.61
N ASP A 155 3.88 -13.14 3.92
CA ASP A 155 5.01 -12.41 4.49
C ASP A 155 6.20 -12.39 3.51
N LEU A 156 6.54 -11.19 3.05
CA LEU A 156 7.64 -10.93 2.11
C LEU A 156 8.52 -9.84 2.69
N ASP A 157 9.82 -10.12 2.76
CA ASP A 157 10.80 -9.18 3.30
C ASP A 157 11.72 -8.65 2.20
N LEU A 158 12.01 -7.36 2.27
CA LEU A 158 12.93 -6.61 1.46
C LEU A 158 14.32 -6.68 2.08
N HIS A 159 15.26 -7.17 1.29
CA HIS A 159 16.67 -7.24 1.65
C HIS A 159 17.48 -6.36 0.70
N VAL A 160 18.22 -5.39 1.23
CA VAL A 160 19.03 -4.46 0.44
C VAL A 160 20.48 -4.56 0.89
N VAL A 161 21.37 -4.94 -0.02
CA VAL A 161 22.82 -4.93 0.20
C VAL A 161 23.41 -3.69 -0.47
N THR A 162 24.07 -2.86 0.31
CA THR A 162 24.69 -1.60 -0.14
C THR A 162 26.14 -1.82 -0.61
N PRO A 163 26.73 -0.90 -1.40
CA PRO A 163 28.05 -1.10 -2.00
C PRO A 163 29.21 -1.28 -1.01
N ASP A 164 29.07 -0.71 0.18
CA ASP A 164 29.99 -0.82 1.32
C ASP A 164 29.79 -2.11 2.14
N GLY A 165 28.87 -2.98 1.73
CA GLY A 165 28.65 -4.29 2.32
C GLY A 165 27.68 -4.32 3.50
N GLU A 166 26.97 -3.21 3.77
CA GLU A 166 25.87 -3.24 4.74
C GLU A 166 24.63 -3.92 4.16
N HIS A 167 23.80 -4.47 5.05
CA HIS A 167 22.63 -5.24 4.67
C HIS A 167 21.43 -4.79 5.49
N ALA A 168 20.46 -4.14 4.84
CA ALA A 168 19.17 -3.81 5.43
C ALA A 168 18.19 -4.95 5.23
N TRP A 169 17.52 -5.33 6.33
CA TRP A 169 16.49 -6.36 6.41
C TRP A 169 15.79 -6.23 7.78
N TYR A 170 14.76 -7.03 8.07
CA TYR A 170 14.00 -6.89 9.31
C TYR A 170 14.87 -6.87 10.59
N GLY A 171 15.96 -7.65 10.62
CA GLY A 171 16.86 -7.74 11.77
C GLY A 171 17.89 -6.61 11.86
N ASN A 172 18.00 -5.77 10.83
CA ASN A 172 18.90 -4.63 10.76
C ASN A 172 18.27 -3.52 9.90
N THR A 173 17.31 -2.80 10.46
CA THR A 173 16.50 -1.82 9.73
C THR A 173 17.17 -0.48 9.54
N VAL A 174 18.23 -0.14 10.30
CA VAL A 174 18.95 1.13 10.16
C VAL A 174 20.43 0.86 9.89
N LEU A 175 20.90 1.33 8.74
CA LEU A 175 22.27 1.20 8.29
C LEU A 175 23.13 2.39 8.76
N LYS A 176 24.43 2.18 8.93
CA LYS A 176 25.37 3.24 9.33
C LYS A 176 25.57 4.26 8.22
N ASN A 177 25.31 3.87 6.97
CA ASN A 177 25.37 4.74 5.80
C ASN A 177 24.06 5.50 5.54
N SER A 178 23.17 5.55 6.54
CA SER A 178 21.88 6.28 6.51
C SER A 178 20.82 5.67 5.60
N GLY A 179 21.01 4.44 5.11
CA GLY A 179 19.92 3.65 4.57
C GLY A 179 19.02 3.11 5.69
N ALA A 180 17.71 3.07 5.48
CA ALA A 180 16.78 2.54 6.47
C ALA A 180 15.62 1.80 5.82
N LEU A 181 15.17 0.73 6.46
CA LEU A 181 13.91 0.04 6.22
C LEU A 181 12.87 0.67 7.17
N ASP A 182 12.07 1.57 6.63
CA ASP A 182 11.26 2.51 7.42
C ASP A 182 9.83 2.03 7.67
N MET A 183 9.39 0.99 6.97
CA MET A 183 8.05 0.42 7.15
C MET A 183 8.10 -1.07 6.87
N ASP A 184 7.63 -1.84 7.85
CA ASP A 184 7.55 -3.29 7.81
C ASP A 184 6.09 -3.65 8.12
N VAL A 185 5.35 -4.04 7.08
CA VAL A 185 3.96 -4.48 7.19
C VAL A 185 3.95 -5.99 6.99
N THR A 186 4.07 -6.74 8.09
CA THR A 186 4.07 -8.21 8.12
C THR A 186 2.71 -8.85 7.84
N THR A 187 1.66 -8.07 7.58
CA THR A 187 0.34 -8.58 7.20
C THR A 187 -0.26 -7.84 6.01
N GLY A 188 -0.69 -8.57 4.99
CA GLY A 188 -1.51 -8.03 3.92
C GLY A 188 -0.71 -7.90 2.63
N TYR A 189 -0.67 -6.69 2.05
CA TYR A 189 -0.15 -6.40 0.70
C TYR A 189 1.07 -5.45 0.73
N GLY A 190 1.81 -5.43 1.84
CA GLY A 190 2.84 -4.44 2.16
C GLY A 190 2.27 -3.03 2.50
N PRO A 191 3.05 -1.93 2.35
CA PRO A 191 4.35 -1.91 1.68
C PRO A 191 5.48 -2.17 2.67
N GLU A 192 6.58 -2.70 2.15
CA GLU A 192 7.87 -2.48 2.79
C GLU A 192 8.64 -1.40 2.03
N ILE A 193 9.23 -0.45 2.76
CA ILE A 193 9.94 0.67 2.15
C ILE A 193 11.36 0.74 2.69
N PHE A 194 12.33 0.72 1.77
CA PHE A 194 13.70 1.15 2.04
C PHE A 194 13.94 2.54 1.47
N ALA A 195 14.58 3.41 2.24
CA ALA A 195 14.93 4.77 1.83
C ALA A 195 16.38 5.10 2.19
N MET A 196 17.04 5.90 1.34
CA MET A 196 18.40 6.36 1.57
C MET A 196 18.57 7.80 1.06
N PRO A 197 18.80 8.79 1.96
CA PRO A 197 19.02 10.18 1.58
C PRO A 197 20.35 10.44 0.85
N ALA A 198 21.39 9.70 1.20
CA ALA A 198 22.73 9.85 0.62
C ALA A 198 23.25 8.50 0.14
N PRO A 199 22.79 7.99 -1.03
CA PRO A 199 23.21 6.69 -1.51
C PRO A 199 24.70 6.69 -1.86
N VAL A 200 25.40 5.65 -1.41
CA VAL A 200 26.83 5.43 -1.60
C VAL A 200 27.06 4.97 -3.03
N HIS A 201 28.13 5.45 -3.68
CA HIS A 201 28.45 5.03 -5.04
C HIS A 201 28.85 3.57 -5.12
N GLY A 202 28.36 2.88 -6.14
CA GLY A 202 28.68 1.48 -6.43
C GLY A 202 27.45 0.60 -6.52
N ARG A 203 27.67 -0.72 -6.41
CA ARG A 203 26.66 -1.73 -6.69
C ARG A 203 25.72 -1.99 -5.53
N TYR A 204 24.44 -1.78 -5.75
CA TYR A 204 23.36 -2.24 -4.91
C TYR A 204 22.83 -3.59 -5.39
N GLN A 205 22.34 -4.38 -4.44
CA GLN A 205 21.61 -5.62 -4.71
C GLN A 205 20.33 -5.63 -3.89
N VAL A 206 19.20 -5.87 -4.55
CA VAL A 206 17.88 -5.90 -3.93
C VAL A 206 17.31 -7.29 -4.08
N TYR A 207 17.01 -7.90 -2.94
CA TYR A 207 16.44 -9.22 -2.82
C TYR A 207 15.07 -9.14 -2.15
N ILE A 208 14.22 -10.12 -2.45
CA ILE A 208 12.97 -10.36 -1.75
C ILE A 208 13.05 -11.75 -1.15
N ASN A 209 12.79 -11.88 0.15
CA ASN A 209 12.66 -13.17 0.81
C ASN A 209 11.17 -13.49 0.99
N TYR A 210 10.73 -14.62 0.48
CA TYR A 210 9.35 -15.07 0.64
C TYR A 210 9.27 -16.03 1.83
N TYR A 211 8.87 -15.59 3.02
CA TYR A 211 8.79 -16.47 4.20
C TYR A 211 7.62 -17.45 4.15
N GLY A 212 6.62 -17.19 3.29
CA GLY A 212 5.43 -18.00 3.15
C GLY A 212 4.19 -17.29 3.69
N GLY A 213 3.09 -18.02 3.77
CA GLY A 213 1.80 -17.50 4.21
C GLY A 213 0.77 -18.62 4.28
N ARG A 214 -0.43 -18.31 4.80
CA ARG A 214 -1.49 -19.34 4.95
C ARG A 214 -2.06 -19.84 3.61
N SER A 215 -1.81 -19.14 2.50
CA SER A 215 -2.26 -19.54 1.17
C SER A 215 -1.15 -20.31 0.46
N GLU A 216 -0.95 -21.59 0.79
CA GLU A 216 -0.05 -22.48 0.03
C GLU A 216 -0.59 -22.81 -1.38
N THR A 217 -1.82 -22.37 -1.69
CA THR A 217 -2.53 -22.68 -2.94
C THR A 217 -2.54 -21.55 -3.96
N GLU A 218 -2.19 -20.32 -3.58
CA GLU A 218 -2.19 -19.15 -4.48
C GLU A 218 -0.75 -18.72 -4.77
N LEU A 219 -0.46 -18.38 -6.02
CA LEU A 219 0.84 -17.86 -6.42
C LEU A 219 0.95 -16.40 -5.98
N THR A 220 1.85 -16.11 -5.03
CA THR A 220 2.18 -14.73 -4.65
C THR A 220 3.01 -14.04 -5.73
N THR A 221 2.61 -12.84 -6.11
CA THR A 221 3.39 -11.95 -6.98
C THR A 221 3.83 -10.72 -6.21
N ALA A 222 5.15 -10.54 -6.11
CA ALA A 222 5.74 -9.33 -5.57
C ALA A 222 5.83 -8.24 -6.65
N GLN A 223 5.64 -7.00 -6.24
CA GLN A 223 5.89 -5.81 -7.04
C GLN A 223 6.88 -4.91 -6.28
N LEU A 224 8.08 -4.74 -6.85
CA LEU A 224 9.13 -3.86 -6.35
C LEU A 224 9.24 -2.62 -7.25
N THR A 225 9.11 -1.43 -6.68
CA THR A 225 9.35 -0.17 -7.39
C THR A 225 10.63 0.48 -6.87
N LEU A 226 11.63 0.60 -7.74
CA LEU A 226 12.86 1.37 -7.53
C LEU A 226 12.63 2.80 -7.98
N ILE A 227 12.83 3.75 -7.08
CA ILE A 227 12.62 5.17 -7.29
C ILE A 227 13.91 5.92 -6.98
N THR A 228 14.39 6.73 -7.91
CA THR A 228 15.55 7.60 -7.71
C THR A 228 15.14 9.06 -7.79
N ASP A 229 15.64 9.89 -6.89
CA ASP A 229 15.38 11.33 -6.82
C ASP A 229 13.87 11.66 -6.96
N GLU A 230 13.01 11.02 -6.14
CA GLU A 230 11.52 11.12 -6.16
C GLU A 230 10.99 12.53 -5.89
N GLY A 231 10.27 13.14 -6.82
CA GLY A 231 9.77 14.51 -6.76
C GLY A 231 10.75 15.54 -7.30
N SER A 232 11.73 15.14 -8.14
CA SER A 232 12.63 16.07 -8.84
C SER A 232 12.51 15.91 -10.35
N VAL A 233 13.10 16.84 -11.09
CA VAL A 233 13.24 16.74 -12.55
C VAL A 233 14.09 15.54 -12.99
N ASN A 234 14.89 14.96 -12.08
CA ASN A 234 15.75 13.80 -12.35
C ASN A 234 15.12 12.49 -11.89
N GLU A 235 13.85 12.51 -11.49
CA GLU A 235 13.16 11.33 -11.00
C GLU A 235 13.19 10.20 -12.03
N LYS A 236 13.48 8.97 -11.56
CA LYS A 236 13.30 7.75 -12.35
C LYS A 236 12.58 6.71 -11.51
N GLN A 237 11.69 5.97 -12.14
CA GLN A 237 10.99 4.84 -11.55
C GLN A 237 11.13 3.59 -12.42
N GLU A 238 11.50 2.48 -11.82
CA GLU A 238 11.53 1.14 -12.45
C GLU A 238 10.69 0.19 -11.59
N THR A 239 9.74 -0.51 -12.21
CA THR A 239 8.89 -1.49 -11.52
C THR A 239 9.21 -2.91 -11.99
N PHE A 240 9.38 -3.82 -11.04
CA PHE A 240 9.64 -5.24 -11.26
C PHE A 240 8.48 -6.04 -10.68
N ILE A 241 7.92 -6.95 -11.49
CA ILE A 241 6.88 -7.89 -11.07
C ILE A 241 7.52 -9.27 -11.01
N VAL A 242 7.53 -9.89 -9.83
CA VAL A 242 8.28 -11.11 -9.57
C VAL A 242 7.36 -12.16 -8.94
N PRO A 243 7.06 -13.27 -9.61
CA PRO A 243 6.30 -14.37 -9.00
C PRO A 243 7.17 -15.11 -8.00
N MET A 244 6.69 -15.24 -6.75
CA MET A 244 7.35 -15.96 -5.68
C MET A 244 6.98 -17.45 -5.75
N ARG A 245 7.97 -18.34 -5.83
CA ARG A 245 7.73 -19.77 -6.12
C ARG A 245 7.80 -20.67 -4.90
N ASN A 246 8.79 -20.44 -4.03
CA ASN A 246 9.03 -21.32 -2.88
C ASN A 246 9.16 -20.49 -1.62
N ALA A 247 8.44 -20.89 -0.56
CA ALA A 247 8.66 -20.32 0.77
C ALA A 247 10.11 -20.60 1.23
N GLY A 248 10.74 -19.61 1.85
CA GLY A 248 12.16 -19.56 2.22
C GLY A 248 13.11 -19.15 1.09
N GLU A 249 12.61 -18.85 -0.11
CA GLU A 249 13.45 -18.45 -1.24
C GLU A 249 13.85 -16.96 -1.15
N LEU A 250 15.16 -16.70 -1.12
CA LEU A 250 15.72 -15.36 -1.29
C LEU A 250 15.98 -15.09 -2.78
N THR A 251 15.13 -14.28 -3.39
CA THR A 251 15.17 -13.98 -4.82
C THR A 251 15.87 -12.66 -5.08
N LEU A 252 16.96 -12.66 -5.86
CA LEU A 252 17.56 -11.42 -6.38
C LEU A 252 16.65 -10.80 -7.44
N VAL A 253 16.13 -9.60 -7.18
CA VAL A 253 15.22 -8.91 -8.10
C VAL A 253 15.97 -7.95 -9.00
N LYS A 254 16.91 -7.18 -8.44
CA LYS A 254 17.66 -6.18 -9.18
C LYS A 254 19.05 -6.01 -8.61
N SER A 255 20.02 -5.82 -9.50
CA SER A 255 21.29 -5.18 -9.18
C SER A 255 21.47 -3.95 -10.05
N PHE A 256 21.94 -2.86 -9.47
CA PHE A 256 22.16 -1.59 -10.15
C PHE A 256 23.34 -0.85 -9.53
N ASP A 257 23.98 0.02 -10.30
CA ASP A 257 25.06 0.89 -9.84
C ASP A 257 24.51 2.32 -9.64
N TRP A 258 24.87 2.97 -8.52
CA TRP A 258 24.49 4.35 -8.18
C TRP A 258 25.58 5.38 -8.51
#